data_AF-A0A1Y0BQ39-F1
#
_entry.id   AF-A0A1Y0BQ39-F1
#
_cell.length_a   1.000
_cell.length_b   1.000
_cell.length_c   1.000
_cell.angle_alpha   90.00
_cell.angle_beta   90.00
_cell.angle_gamma   90.00
#
_symmetry.space_group_name_H-M   'P 1'
#
loop_
_entity.id
_entity.type
_entity.pdbx_description
1 polymer ?
#
loop_
_entity_poly.entity_id
_entity_poly.type
_entity_poly.pdbx_seq_one_letter_code
_entity_poly.pdbx_strand_id
1 'polypeptide(L)' 'MTPSIALGIDLNTFDAFMVPALDLQYGDHWRVKFEADIFLPRSVEKTNLGVPGADSNDAHLLGSLHNRDQLVARITYQF' A
#
# COMPACT_ATOMS: atom_id res chain seq x y z
N MET A 1 1.09 -11.12 -19.95
CA MET A 1 1.54 -10.61 -18.65
C MET A 1 1.80 -9.13 -18.81
N THR A 2 1.28 -8.32 -17.89
CA THR A 2 1.41 -6.87 -17.91
C THR A 2 1.76 -6.39 -16.51
N PRO A 3 3.02 -5.99 -16.25
CA PRO A 3 3.38 -5.35 -14.98
C PRO A 3 2.96 -3.87 -15.01
N SER A 4 2.65 -3.33 -13.85
CA SER A 4 2.41 -1.89 -13.65
C SER A 4 2.91 -1.43 -12.29
N ILE A 5 3.15 -0.13 -12.17
CA ILE A 5 3.52 0.50 -10.92
C ILE A 5 2.80 1.85 -10.83
N ALA A 6 2.18 2.11 -9.69
CA ALA A 6 1.62 3.41 -9.35
C ALA A 6 2.39 4.00 -8.17
N LEU A 7 2.55 5.33 -8.18
CA LEU A 7 3.22 6.10 -7.13
C LEU A 7 2.32 7.27 -6.76
N GLY A 8 2.25 7.60 -5.48
CA GLY A 8 1.54 8.78 -5.02
C GLY A 8 2.19 9.41 -3.81
N ILE A 9 1.95 10.70 -3.66
CA ILE A 9 2.36 11.49 -2.49
C ILE A 9 1.12 12.17 -1.92
N ASP A 10 0.95 12.10 -0.61
CA ASP A 10 -0.02 12.92 0.10
C ASP A 10 0.62 14.29 0.38
N LEU A 11 0.05 15.36 -0.19
CA LEU A 11 0.57 16.71 0.00
C LEU A 11 0.27 17.31 1.38
N ASN A 12 -0.66 16.71 2.13
CA ASN A 12 -0.99 17.17 3.48
C ASN A 12 0.02 16.62 4.50
N THR A 13 0.29 15.31 4.44
CA THR A 13 1.17 14.61 5.39
C THR A 13 2.60 14.45 4.87
N PHE A 14 2.83 14.71 3.57
CA PHE A 14 4.06 14.38 2.83
C PHE A 14 4.43 12.89 2.84
N ASP A 15 3.46 12.02 3.13
CA ASP A 15 3.64 10.57 3.04
C ASP A 15 3.61 10.13 1.58
N ALA A 16 4.36 9.08 1.27
CA ALA A 16 4.38 8.50 -0.06
C ALA A 16 3.78 7.10 -0.05
N PHE A 17 3.26 6.64 -1.17
CA PHE A 17 2.88 5.25 -1.36
C PHE A 17 3.32 4.77 -2.75
N MET A 18 3.55 3.46 -2.84
CA MET A 18 3.82 2.78 -4.10
C MET A 18 3.00 1.51 -4.21
N VAL A 19 2.47 1.26 -5.40
CA VAL A 19 1.65 0.10 -5.70
C VAL A 19 2.21 -0.62 -6.92
N PRO A 20 3.13 -1.58 -6.74
CA PRO A 20 3.43 -2.54 -7.80
C PRO A 20 2.25 -3.48 -8.04
N ALA A 21 1.95 -3.74 -9.30
CA ALA A 21 0.93 -4.70 -9.70
C ALA A 21 1.39 -5.55 -10.90
N LEU A 22 0.80 -6.73 -11.01
CA LEU A 22 1.07 -7.69 -12.07
C LEU A 22 -0.23 -8.36 -12.53
N ASP A 23 -0.57 -8.14 -13.80
CA ASP A 23 -1.69 -8.79 -14.46
C ASP A 23 -1.20 -9.95 -15.34
N LEU A 24 -1.75 -11.13 -15.12
CA LEU A 24 -1.53 -12.33 -15.92
C LEU A 24 -2.83 -12.72 -16.60
N GLN A 25 -2.75 -12.99 -17.90
CA GLN A 25 -3.83 -13.55 -18.67
C GLN A 25 -3.35 -14.87 -19.27
N TYR A 26 -4.16 -15.91 -19.12
CA TYR A 26 -3.90 -17.23 -19.71
C TYR A 26 -5.10 -17.65 -20.55
N GLY A 27 -4.91 -17.64 -21.87
CA GLY A 27 -5.99 -17.77 -22.84
C GLY A 27 -7.02 -16.65 -22.71
N ASP A 28 -8.26 -16.93 -23.09
CA ASP A 28 -9.33 -15.92 -23.10
C ASP A 28 -10.10 -15.84 -21.77
N HIS A 29 -10.01 -16.89 -20.95
CA HIS A 29 -10.84 -17.05 -19.77
C HIS A 29 -10.14 -16.65 -18.47
N TRP A 30 -8.88 -17.05 -18.26
CA TRP A 30 -8.22 -16.88 -16.97
C TRP A 30 -7.48 -15.54 -16.89
N ARG A 31 -7.82 -14.76 -15.85
CA ARG A 31 -7.11 -13.54 -15.48
C ARG A 31 -6.72 -13.62 -14.01
N VAL A 32 -5.45 -13.37 -13.72
CA VAL A 32 -4.91 -13.31 -12.37
C VAL A 32 -4.27 -11.94 -12.18
N LYS A 33 -4.62 -11.24 -11.10
CA LYS A 33 -4.06 -9.94 -10.75
C LYS A 33 -3.41 -10.02 -9.38
N PHE A 34 -2.19 -9.51 -9.27
CA PHE A 34 -1.50 -9.26 -8.01
C PHE A 34 -1.29 -7.76 -7.84
N GLU A 35 -1.52 -7.24 -6.65
CA GLU A 35 -1.33 -5.84 -6.29
C GLU A 35 -0.80 -5.79 -4.86
N ALA A 36 0.21 -4.97 -4.61
CA ALA A 36 0.74 -4.75 -3.27
C ALA A 36 0.76 -3.26 -2.97
N ASP A 37 0.07 -2.83 -1.93
CA ASP A 37 0.03 -1.44 -1.48
C ASP A 37 1.09 -1.25 -0.39
N ILE A 38 2.13 -0.47 -0.71
CA ILE A 38 3.24 -0.18 0.20
C ILE A 38 3.18 1.29 0.59
N PHE A 39 3.08 1.56 1.88
CA PHE A 39 3.02 2.92 2.43
C PHE A 39 4.37 3.32 3.02
N LEU A 40 4.88 4.48 2.62
CA LEU A 40 6.17 5.04 3.01
C LEU A 40 5.92 6.34 3.82
N PRO A 41 5.70 6.23 5.14
CA PRO A 41 5.47 7.40 5.98
C PRO A 41 6.75 8.23 6.08
N ARG A 42 6.64 9.54 5.85
CA ARG A 42 7.77 10.48 5.96
C ARG A 42 7.94 10.95 7.40
N SER A 43 6.87 10.94 8.19
CA SER A 43 6.86 11.24 9.61
C SER A 43 6.93 9.98 10.47
N VAL A 44 7.97 9.16 10.28
CA VAL A 44 8.52 8.45 11.43
C VAL A 44 9.40 9.46 12.13
N GLU A 45 8.91 9.97 13.25
CA GLU A 45 9.75 10.65 14.23
C GLU A 45 11.07 9.85 14.33
N LYS A 46 12.19 10.50 13.99
CA LYS A 46 13.51 10.00 14.37
C LYS A 46 13.66 10.18 15.89
N THR A 47 12.91 9.43 16.67
CA THR A 47 13.09 9.29 18.11
C THR A 47 13.23 7.81 18.43
N ASN A 48 14.30 7.21 17.88
CA ASN A 48 15.00 6.10 18.52
C ASN A 48 15.68 6.56 19.83
N LEU A 49 14.89 7.12 20.75
CA LEU A 49 15.24 7.38 22.14
C LEU A 49 13.99 7.06 22.94
N GLY A 50 13.92 5.81 23.39
CA GLY A 50 12.70 5.16 23.81
C GLY A 50 11.90 5.91 24.86
N VAL A 51 10.62 6.13 24.55
CA VAL A 51 9.54 6.25 25.53
C VAL A 51 8.30 5.58 24.92
N PRO A 52 7.82 4.44 25.46
CA PRO A 52 6.53 3.90 25.06
C PRO A 52 5.45 4.69 25.80
N GLY A 53 4.75 5.58 25.08
CA GLY A 53 3.59 6.30 25.61
C GLY A 53 3.61 7.80 25.33
N ALA A 54 3.03 8.18 24.19
CA ALA A 54 2.51 9.52 23.97
C ALA A 54 1.24 9.37 23.12
N ASP A 55 0.13 9.08 23.80
CA ASP A 55 -1.21 9.15 23.24
C ASP A 55 -1.52 10.60 22.82
N SER A 56 -1.89 10.80 21.55
CA SER A 56 -2.80 11.88 21.15
C SER A 56 -3.36 11.66 19.74
N ASN A 57 -4.41 10.85 19.67
CA ASN A 57 -5.73 11.29 19.21
C ASN A 57 -5.88 11.98 17.83
N ASP A 58 -5.12 11.60 16.82
CA ASP A 58 -5.37 12.05 15.44
C ASP A 58 -5.51 10.84 14.50
N ALA A 59 -6.72 10.30 14.49
CA ALA A 59 -7.18 9.23 13.61
C ALA A 59 -7.30 9.77 12.17
N HIS A 60 -6.16 10.01 11.51
CA HIS A 60 -6.14 10.28 10.08
C HIS A 60 -6.16 8.96 9.31
N LEU A 61 -6.92 8.91 8.21
CA LEU A 61 -7.14 7.71 7.38
C LEU A 61 -5.86 7.00 6.91
N LEU A 62 -4.70 7.66 6.99
CA LEU A 62 -3.38 7.12 6.65
C LEU A 62 -2.55 6.69 7.88
N GLY A 63 -2.86 7.17 9.09
CA GLY A 63 -2.22 6.76 10.34
C GLY A 63 -2.58 5.33 10.77
N SER A 64 -3.75 4.81 10.36
CA SER A 64 -4.12 3.40 10.59
C SER A 64 -3.38 2.40 9.68
N LEU A 65 -2.62 2.91 8.70
CA LEU A 65 -1.89 2.10 7.72
C LEU A 65 -0.37 2.10 7.95
N HIS A 66 0.12 2.80 8.98
CA HIS A 66 1.43 2.54 9.55
C HIS A 66 1.42 1.08 10.01
N ASN A 67 2.01 0.17 9.20
CA ASN A 67 2.00 -1.29 9.33
C ASN A 67 0.84 -2.10 8.65
N ARG A 68 0.12 -1.56 7.65
CA ARG A 68 -0.84 -2.34 6.81
C ARG A 68 -0.43 -2.37 5.34
N ASP A 69 0.78 -2.86 5.07
CA ASP A 69 1.12 -3.29 3.71
C ASP A 69 0.09 -4.35 3.29
N GLN A 70 -0.69 -4.07 2.24
CA GLN A 70 -1.78 -4.91 1.81
C GLN A 70 -1.40 -5.62 0.51
N LEU A 71 -1.47 -6.94 0.50
CA LEU A 71 -1.32 -7.73 -0.71
C LEU A 71 -2.67 -8.28 -1.13
N VAL A 72 -3.05 -8.02 -2.39
CA VAL A 72 -4.27 -8.53 -3.01
C VAL A 72 -3.89 -9.44 -4.17
N ALA A 73 -4.41 -10.67 -4.11
CA ALA A 73 -4.41 -11.57 -5.25
C ALA A 73 -5.86 -11.82 -5.67
N ARG A 74 -6.15 -11.65 -6.96
CA ARG A 74 -7.47 -11.88 -7.54
C ARG A 74 -7.35 -12.84 -8.71
N ILE A 75 -8.21 -13.86 -8.73
CA ILE A 75 -8.37 -14.76 -9.87
C ILE A 75 -9.79 -14.61 -10.41
N THR A 76 -9.91 -14.46 -11.72
CA THR A 76 -11.16 -14.28 -12.43
C THR A 76 -11.21 -15.22 -13.62
N TYR A 77 -12.33 -15.91 -13.78
CA TYR A 77 -12.67 -16.66 -14.97
C TYR A 77 -13.74 -15.90 -15.76
N GLN A 78 -13.51 -15.69 -17.06
CA GLN A 78 -14.48 -15.09 -17.97
C GLN A 78 -15.11 -16.19 -18.83
N PHE A 79 -16.44 -16.16 -18.98
CA PHE A 79 -17.25 -17.10 -19.75
C PHE A 79 -17.62 -16.54 -21.12
#